data_AF-A0A2E9NRK3-F1
#
_entry.id   AF-A0A2E9NRK3-F1
#
_cell.length_a   1.000
_cell.length_b   1.000
_cell.length_c   1.000
_cell.angle_alpha   90.00
_cell.angle_beta   90.00
_cell.angle_gamma   90.00
#
_symmetry.space_group_name_H-M   'P 1'
#
loop_
_entity.id
_entity.type
_entity.pdbx_description
1 polymer ?
#
loop_
_entity_poly.entity_id
_entity_poly.type
_entity_poly.pdbx_seq_one_letter_code
_entity_poly.pdbx_strand_id
1 'polypeptide(L)'
;MHLPDLQVLFNSVKRLDSLLTDEYEALKTQKLDAFEALQQEKIPLLQALSSSGIVQNPDQPKDPSRLEDLAKNPLWDDITDVLERCKKSHQRNELLISKQLDAIKGALSTLQNQDPAGSLELYTKLGHVKSSRRSILSDDA
;
A
#
# COMPACT_ATOMS: atom_id res chain seq x y z
N MET A 1 -39.07 -8.65 8.83
CA MET A 1 -37.69 -8.26 8.44
C MET A 1 -36.80 -8.46 9.65
N HIS A 2 -35.75 -9.29 9.53
CA HIS A 2 -34.81 -9.53 10.62
C HIS A 2 -33.90 -8.32 10.73
N LEU A 3 -33.84 -7.65 11.89
CA LEU A 3 -32.73 -6.73 12.14
C LEU A 3 -31.44 -7.56 12.00
N PRO A 4 -30.42 -7.08 11.27
CA PRO A 4 -29.11 -7.71 11.34
C PRO A 4 -28.68 -7.79 12.81
N ASP A 5 -28.15 -8.93 13.23
CA ASP A 5 -27.63 -9.09 14.58
C ASP A 5 -26.44 -8.13 14.75
N LEU A 6 -26.72 -6.98 15.39
CA LEU A 6 -25.74 -5.92 15.64
C LEU A 6 -24.54 -6.45 16.43
N GLN A 7 -24.73 -7.50 17.22
CA GLN A 7 -23.65 -8.13 17.97
C GLN A 7 -22.70 -8.91 17.05
N VAL A 8 -23.24 -9.66 16.08
CA VAL A 8 -22.42 -10.34 15.06
C VAL A 8 -21.67 -9.34 14.20
N LEU A 9 -22.34 -8.24 13.82
CA LEU A 9 -21.68 -7.15 13.10
C LEU A 9 -20.54 -6.54 13.91
N PHE A 10 -20.79 -6.18 15.17
CA PHE A 10 -19.80 -5.57 16.03
C PHE A 10 -18.57 -6.46 16.22
N ASN A 11 -18.79 -7.77 16.42
CA ASN A 11 -17.70 -8.74 16.51
C ASN A 11 -16.91 -8.82 15.20
N SER A 12 -17.59 -8.78 14.05
CA SER A 12 -16.95 -8.79 12.73
C SER A 12 -16.11 -7.53 12.52
N VAL A 13 -16.63 -6.35 12.87
CA VAL A 13 -15.90 -5.08 12.76
C VAL A 13 -14.69 -5.05 13.70
N LYS A 14 -14.81 -5.55 14.94
CA LYS A 14 -13.68 -5.70 15.86
C LYS A 14 -12.61 -6.65 15.31
N ARG A 15 -13.01 -7.75 14.68
CA ARG A 15 -12.07 -8.68 14.06
C ARG A 15 -11.33 -8.00 12.89
N LEU A 16 -12.02 -7.19 12.10
CA LEU A 16 -11.41 -6.39 11.03
C LEU A 16 -10.36 -5.42 11.58
N ASP A 17 -10.65 -4.72 12.68
CA ASP A 17 -9.71 -3.77 13.30
C ASP A 17 -8.42 -4.47 13.78
N SER A 18 -8.57 -5.63 14.43
CA SER A 18 -7.44 -6.48 14.82
C SER A 18 -6.64 -6.92 13.61
N LEU A 19 -7.31 -7.41 12.55
CA LEU A 19 -6.67 -7.89 11.33
C LEU A 19 -5.86 -6.77 10.65
N LEU A 20 -6.41 -5.56 10.56
CA LEU A 20 -5.70 -4.40 9.98
C LEU A 20 -4.48 -3.99 10.82
N THR A 21 -4.52 -4.23 12.13
CA THR A 21 -3.37 -4.01 13.02
C THR A 21 -2.30 -5.09 12.79
N ASP A 22 -2.69 -6.35 12.65
CA ASP A 22 -1.77 -7.45 12.35
C ASP A 22 -1.14 -7.30 10.96
N GLU A 23 -1.91 -6.84 9.97
CA GLU A 23 -1.41 -6.51 8.63
C GLU A 23 -0.32 -5.45 8.70
N TYR A 24 -0.53 -4.41 9.51
CA TYR A 24 0.45 -3.34 9.67
C TYR A 24 1.78 -3.85 10.23
N GLU A 25 1.73 -4.70 11.26
CA GLU A 25 2.94 -5.28 11.85
C GLU A 25 3.63 -6.27 10.89
N ALA A 26 2.87 -7.05 10.14
CA ALA A 26 3.41 -7.92 9.09
C ALA A 26 4.14 -7.12 8.00
N LEU A 27 3.51 -6.04 7.50
CA LEU A 27 4.10 -5.12 6.51
C LEU A 27 5.35 -4.43 7.03
N LYS A 28 5.32 -3.98 8.29
CA LYS A 28 6.45 -3.30 8.95
C LYS A 28 7.64 -4.25 9.16
N THR A 29 7.37 -5.52 9.47
CA THR A 29 8.40 -6.54 9.67
C THR A 29 8.76 -7.33 8.40
N GLN A 30 8.24 -6.91 7.24
CA GLN A 30 8.48 -7.54 5.93
C GLN A 30 8.08 -9.03 5.86
N LYS A 31 7.11 -9.45 6.69
CA LYS A 31 6.57 -10.82 6.68
C LYS A 31 5.46 -10.94 5.64
N LEU A 32 5.83 -11.03 4.37
CA LEU A 32 4.89 -11.03 3.25
C LEU A 32 3.95 -12.25 3.27
N ASP A 33 4.46 -13.44 3.61
CA ASP A 33 3.62 -14.65 3.72
C ASP A 33 2.53 -14.49 4.79
N ALA A 34 2.87 -13.85 5.92
CA ALA A 34 1.90 -13.57 6.97
C ALA A 34 0.88 -12.51 6.54
N PHE A 35 1.32 -11.48 5.81
CA PHE A 35 0.43 -10.48 5.23
C PHE A 35 -0.55 -11.10 4.21
N GLU A 36 -0.07 -12.00 3.35
CA GLU A 36 -0.92 -12.69 2.38
C GLU A 36 -1.97 -13.58 3.06
N ALA A 37 -1.59 -14.31 4.11
CA ALA A 37 -2.54 -15.09 4.90
C ALA A 37 -3.63 -14.20 5.55
N LEU A 38 -3.26 -13.03 6.06
CA LEU A 38 -4.23 -12.07 6.63
C LEU A 38 -5.19 -11.52 5.56
N GLN A 39 -4.70 -11.32 4.33
CA GLN A 39 -5.55 -10.87 3.21
C GLN A 39 -6.60 -11.91 2.82
N GLN A 40 -6.28 -13.20 2.89
CA GLN A 40 -7.24 -14.29 2.66
C GLN A 40 -8.35 -14.31 3.72
N GLU A 41 -8.05 -13.92 4.97
CA GLU A 41 -9.05 -13.78 6.03
C GLU A 41 -9.89 -12.51 5.86
N LYS A 42 -9.31 -11.40 5.38
CA LYS A 42 -10.01 -10.12 5.24
C LYS A 42 -11.15 -10.16 4.23
N ILE A 43 -10.96 -10.84 3.10
CA ILE A 43 -11.94 -10.91 2.00
C ILE A 43 -13.32 -11.44 2.47
N PRO A 44 -13.43 -12.64 3.07
CA PRO A 44 -14.72 -13.16 3.51
C PRO A 44 -15.35 -12.30 4.62
N LEU A 45 -14.52 -11.70 5.47
CA LEU A 45 -14.99 -10.80 6.53
C LEU A 45 -15.64 -9.54 5.93
N LEU A 46 -15.00 -8.88 4.96
CA LEU A 46 -15.57 -7.73 4.26
C LEU A 46 -16.84 -8.09 3.48
N GLN A 47 -16.91 -9.28 2.89
CA GLN A 47 -18.11 -9.80 2.24
C GLN A 47 -19.27 -10.02 3.23
N ALA A 48 -18.98 -10.54 4.43
CA ALA A 48 -19.98 -10.68 5.48
C ALA A 48 -20.48 -9.31 5.97
N LEU A 49 -19.59 -8.33 6.12
CA LEU A 49 -19.95 -6.97 6.51
C LEU A 49 -20.79 -6.24 5.45
N SER A 50 -20.49 -6.40 4.16
CA SER A 50 -21.29 -5.80 3.08
C SER A 50 -22.66 -6.48 2.94
N SER A 51 -22.72 -7.81 3.11
CA SER A 51 -23.95 -8.59 3.04
C SER A 51 -24.91 -8.33 4.21
N SER A 52 -24.41 -7.78 5.32
CA SER A 52 -25.23 -7.36 6.48
C SER A 52 -26.28 -6.28 6.12
N GLY A 53 -26.14 -5.62 4.96
CA GLY A 53 -27.10 -4.64 4.46
C GLY A 53 -27.10 -3.32 5.25
N ILE A 54 -26.09 -3.15 6.10
CA ILE A 54 -25.80 -1.96 6.90
C ILE A 54 -24.87 -1.02 6.14
N VAL A 55 -23.83 -1.59 5.52
CA VAL A 55 -22.98 -0.90 4.56
C VAL A 55 -23.73 -0.89 3.23
N GLN A 56 -24.77 -0.07 3.13
CA GLN A 56 -25.52 0.07 1.88
C GLN A 56 -24.70 0.88 0.89
N ASN A 57 -24.74 0.46 -0.37
CA ASN A 57 -24.19 1.25 -1.46
C ASN A 57 -24.84 2.64 -1.46
N PRO A 58 -24.08 3.71 -1.78
CA PRO A 58 -24.63 5.07 -1.85
C PRO A 58 -25.82 5.20 -2.81
N ASP A 59 -25.98 4.26 -3.75
CA ASP A 59 -27.05 4.22 -4.75
C ASP A 59 -28.32 3.49 -4.29
N GLN A 60 -28.33 2.83 -3.12
CA GLN A 60 -29.53 2.19 -2.59
C GLN A 60 -30.39 3.19 -1.79
N PRO A 61 -31.72 3.19 -1.99
CA PRO A 61 -32.61 4.04 -1.21
C PRO A 61 -32.55 3.64 0.27
N LYS A 62 -32.08 4.59 1.09
CA LYS A 62 -32.01 4.46 2.55
C LYS A 62 -33.44 4.47 3.08
N ASP A 63 -33.84 3.42 3.79
CA ASP A 63 -35.09 3.43 4.56
C ASP A 63 -34.87 4.31 5.81
N PRO A 64 -35.43 5.54 5.87
CA PRO A 64 -35.08 6.51 6.90
C PRO A 64 -35.51 6.05 8.30
N SER A 65 -36.69 5.42 8.40
CA SER A 65 -37.24 4.85 9.63
C SER A 65 -36.35 3.74 10.21
N ARG A 66 -35.73 2.93 9.36
CA ARG A 66 -34.83 1.86 9.79
C ARG A 66 -33.48 2.40 10.26
N LEU A 67 -33.01 3.50 9.67
CA LEU A 67 -31.80 4.20 10.09
C LEU A 67 -31.99 4.87 11.46
N GLU A 68 -33.17 5.46 11.69
CA GLU A 68 -33.53 6.07 12.97
C GLU A 68 -33.59 5.05 14.12
N ASP A 69 -34.09 3.84 13.86
CA ASP A 69 -34.14 2.78 14.87
C ASP A 69 -32.77 2.17 15.17
N LEU A 70 -31.87 2.12 14.18
CA LEU A 70 -30.47 1.73 14.38
C LEU A 70 -29.70 2.81 15.15
N ALA A 71 -29.89 4.09 14.82
CA ALA A 71 -29.23 5.21 15.48
C ALA A 71 -29.61 5.37 16.97
N LYS A 72 -30.75 4.81 17.40
CA LYS A 72 -31.13 4.78 18.82
C LYS A 72 -30.39 3.70 19.62
N ASN A 73 -29.68 2.78 18.97
CA ASN A 73 -28.99 1.69 19.64
C ASN A 73 -27.54 2.11 19.98
N PRO A 74 -27.11 2.05 21.24
CA PRO A 74 -25.74 2.44 21.61
C PRO A 74 -24.65 1.61 20.91
N LEU A 75 -24.94 0.35 20.54
CA LEU A 75 -23.99 -0.49 19.79
C LEU A 75 -23.74 0.06 18.38
N TRP A 76 -24.67 0.80 17.80
CA TRP A 76 -24.51 1.39 16.48
C TRP A 76 -23.41 2.46 16.44
N ASP A 77 -23.36 3.29 17.48
CA ASP A 77 -22.33 4.31 17.64
C ASP A 77 -20.95 3.63 17.81
N ASP A 78 -20.86 2.62 18.68
CA ASP A 78 -19.65 1.82 18.88
C ASP A 78 -19.17 1.16 17.57
N ILE A 79 -20.09 0.62 16.76
CA ILE A 79 -19.78 0.02 15.46
C ILE A 79 -19.22 1.08 14.50
N THR A 80 -19.86 2.24 14.43
CA THR A 80 -19.46 3.34 13.55
C THR A 80 -18.07 3.84 13.90
N ASP A 81 -17.80 3.99 15.20
CA ASP A 81 -16.50 4.40 15.71
C ASP A 81 -15.39 3.40 15.36
N VAL A 82 -15.65 2.10 15.49
CA VAL A 82 -14.66 1.08 15.10
C VAL A 82 -14.48 1.08 13.58
N LEU A 83 -15.54 1.23 12.79
CA LEU A 83 -15.44 1.32 11.32
C LEU A 83 -14.60 2.53 10.87
N GLU A 84 -14.73 3.68 11.53
CA GLU A 84 -13.90 4.84 11.24
C GLU A 84 -12.42 4.56 11.54
N ARG A 85 -12.13 3.87 12.64
CA ARG A 85 -10.76 3.41 12.95
C ARG A 85 -10.26 2.40 11.93
N CYS A 86 -11.06 1.42 11.52
CA CYS A 86 -10.71 0.48 10.47
C CYS A 86 -10.34 1.20 9.17
N LYS A 87 -11.10 2.23 8.77
CA LYS A 87 -10.80 3.04 7.58
C LYS A 87 -9.42 3.72 7.70
N LYS A 88 -9.12 4.34 8.83
CA LYS A 88 -7.82 5.00 9.08
C LYS A 88 -6.68 3.98 9.10
N SER A 89 -6.86 2.83 9.76
CA SER A 89 -5.88 1.74 9.80
C SER A 89 -5.60 1.17 8.41
N HIS A 90 -6.64 1.00 7.59
CA HIS A 90 -6.49 0.53 6.21
C HIS A 90 -5.71 1.52 5.34
N GLN A 91 -6.03 2.81 5.41
CA GLN A 91 -5.29 3.87 4.71
C GLN A 91 -3.81 3.92 5.12
N ARG A 92 -3.52 3.71 6.41
CA ARG A 92 -2.14 3.61 6.91
C ARG A 92 -1.39 2.43 6.27
N ASN A 93 -2.02 1.27 6.17
CA ASN A 93 -1.43 0.08 5.58
C ASN A 93 -1.14 0.28 4.08
N GLU A 94 -2.08 0.87 3.35
CA GLU A 94 -1.94 1.23 1.93
C GLU A 94 -0.75 2.19 1.70
N LEU A 95 -0.62 3.22 2.54
CA LEU A 95 0.49 4.16 2.47
C LEU A 95 1.84 3.48 2.70
N LEU A 96 1.90 2.53 3.65
CA LEU A 96 3.13 1.79 3.95
C LEU A 96 3.55 0.92 2.75
N ILE A 97 2.61 0.17 2.16
CA ILE A 97 2.85 -0.65 0.96
C ILE A 97 3.35 0.23 -0.19
N SER A 98 2.70 1.36 -0.44
CA SER A 98 3.06 2.28 -1.53
C SER A 98 4.49 2.79 -1.38
N LYS A 99 4.88 3.21 -0.17
CA LYS A 99 6.25 3.66 0.12
C LYS A 99 7.29 2.56 -0.08
N GLN A 100 6.99 1.33 0.33
CA GLN A 100 7.89 0.18 0.12
C GLN A 100 8.07 -0.11 -1.37
N LEU A 101 6.98 -0.08 -2.16
CA LEU A 101 7.04 -0.26 -3.61
C LEU A 101 7.84 0.84 -4.30
N ASP A 102 7.69 2.09 -3.89
CA ASP A 102 8.46 3.21 -4.46
C ASP A 102 9.96 3.09 -4.16
N ALA A 103 10.34 2.64 -2.96
CA ALA A 103 11.73 2.35 -2.62
C ALA A 103 12.32 1.22 -3.48
N ILE A 104 11.55 0.14 -3.71
CA ILE A 104 11.96 -0.99 -4.57
C ILE A 104 12.13 -0.52 -6.02
N LYS A 105 11.16 0.23 -6.56
CA LYS A 105 11.24 0.80 -7.91
C LYS A 105 12.46 1.71 -8.04
N GLY A 106 12.69 2.60 -7.07
CA GLY A 106 13.86 3.48 -7.04
C GLY A 106 15.17 2.70 -7.04
N ALA A 107 15.30 1.68 -6.20
CA ALA A 107 16.47 0.80 -6.16
C ALA A 107 16.69 0.10 -7.52
N LEU A 108 15.64 -0.46 -8.12
CA LEU A 108 15.72 -1.08 -9.45
C LEU A 108 16.14 -0.09 -10.54
N SER A 109 15.58 1.12 -10.54
CA SER A 109 15.99 2.18 -11.48
C SER A 109 17.46 2.57 -11.30
N THR A 110 17.96 2.64 -10.06
CA THR A 110 19.40 2.90 -9.85
C THR A 110 20.28 1.77 -10.34
N LEU A 111 19.88 0.52 -10.15
CA LEU A 111 20.64 -0.65 -10.65
C LEU A 111 20.62 -0.73 -12.18
N GLN A 112 19.49 -0.43 -12.82
CA GLN A 112 19.36 -0.41 -14.28
C GLN A 112 20.13 0.75 -14.93
N ASN A 113 20.19 1.92 -14.27
CA ASN A 113 20.91 3.10 -14.76
C ASN A 113 22.43 3.04 -14.52
N GLN A 114 22.95 2.00 -13.83
CA GLN A 114 24.38 1.71 -13.76
C GLN A 114 24.87 1.01 -15.04
N ASP A 115 24.45 1.49 -16.21
CA ASP A 115 24.94 0.97 -17.47
C ASP A 115 26.44 1.36 -17.62
N PRO A 116 27.38 0.40 -17.67
CA PRO A 116 28.82 0.69 -17.75
C PRO A 116 29.22 1.45 -19.02
N ALA A 117 28.35 1.50 -20.04
CA ALA A 117 28.55 2.31 -21.24
C ALA A 117 28.66 3.81 -20.94
N GLY A 118 27.89 4.33 -19.97
CA GLY A 118 27.93 5.75 -19.58
C GLY A 118 29.17 6.13 -18.76
N SER A 119 29.74 5.18 -18.03
CA SER A 119 30.99 5.40 -17.27
C SER A 119 32.21 5.46 -18.20
N LEU A 120 32.22 4.67 -19.28
CA LEU A 120 33.28 4.67 -20.29
C LEU A 120 33.30 5.98 -21.12
N GLU A 121 32.13 6.54 -21.45
CA GLU A 121 32.06 7.83 -22.15
C GLU A 121 32.61 9.00 -21.33
N LEU A 122 32.49 8.99 -20.00
CA LEU A 122 33.03 10.03 -19.13
C LEU A 122 34.55 9.94 -18.97
N TYR A 123 35.13 8.74 -19.02
CA TYR A 123 36.59 8.54 -18.95
C TYR A 123 37.31 9.00 -20.23
N THR A 124 36.68 8.84 -21.40
CA THR A 124 37.26 9.32 -22.67
C THR A 124 37.22 10.84 -22.82
N LYS A 125 36.29 11.52 -22.13
CA LYS A 125 36.14 12.98 -22.19
C LYS A 125 37.09 13.76 -21.26
N LEU A 126 37.66 13.13 -20.23
CA LEU A 126 38.45 13.82 -19.20
C LEU A 126 39.97 13.62 -19.26
N GLY A 127 40.49 12.77 -20.16
CA GLY A 127 41.91 12.43 -20.00
C GLY A 127 42.58 11.64 -21.11
N HIS A 128 42.53 12.11 -22.37
CA HIS A 128 43.67 11.93 -23.29
C HIS A 128 43.71 13.05 -24.34
N VAL A 129 44.46 14.10 -24.04
CA VAL A 129 45.09 14.93 -25.08
C VAL A 129 46.09 14.04 -25.81
N LYS A 130 45.76 13.62 -27.05
CA LYS A 130 46.78 13.11 -27.98
C LYS A 130 47.69 14.29 -28.32
N SER A 131 48.70 14.52 -27.49
CA SER A 131 49.79 15.45 -27.77
C SER A 131 50.63 14.88 -28.92
N SER A 132 50.24 15.18 -30.15
CA SER A 132 51.09 14.93 -31.30
C SER A 132 52.06 16.11 -31.45
N ARG A 133 53.06 16.22 -30.57
CA ARG A 133 54.22 17.10 -30.76
C ARG A 133 55.40 16.33 -31.35
N ARG A 134 55.51 16.43 -32.68
CA ARG A 134 56.69 16.76 -33.50
C ARG A 134 58.05 16.10 -33.13
N SER A 135 58.60 15.28 -34.02
CA SER A 135 60.05 15.20 -34.24
C SER A 135 60.39 15.91 -35.55
N ILE A 136 61.16 17.00 -35.45
CA ILE A 136 61.96 17.55 -36.54
C ILE A 136 63.36 16.93 -36.40
N LEU A 137 64.00 16.64 -37.55
CA LEU A 137 65.44 16.70 -37.85
C LEU A 137 66.04 15.40 -38.42
N SER A 138 66.50 15.49 -39.68
CA SER A 138 67.84 15.11 -40.22
C SER A 138 67.70 14.85 -41.74
N ASP A 139 68.03 15.79 -42.63
CA ASP A 139 69.35 16.25 -43.15
C ASP A 139 69.87 15.40 -44.34
N ASP A 140 70.28 16.11 -45.39
CA ASP A 140 71.08 15.76 -46.59
C ASP A 140 70.81 14.51 -47.46
N ALA A 141 70.45 14.75 -48.74
CA ALA A 141 71.05 14.18 -49.96
C ALA A 141 70.52 14.87 -51.23
#